data_AF-A0AAW0DMS2-F1
#
_entry.id   AF-A0AAW0DMS2-F1
#
_cell.length_a   1.000
_cell.length_b   1.000
_cell.length_c   1.000
_cell.angle_alpha   90.00
_cell.angle_beta   90.00
_cell.angle_gamma   90.00
#
_symmetry.space_group_name_H-M   'P 1'
#
loop_
_entity.id
_entity.type
_entity.pdbx_description
1 polymer ?
#
loop_
_entity_poly.entity_id
_entity_poly.type
_entity_poly.pdbx_seq_one_letter_code
_entity_poly.pdbx_strand_id
1 'polypeptide(L)'
;MSFCLIFDFDLLNPNAPTDVPRLALVSLGIEPTDITIFMKTLYTAQVPPNPEEIDGMLQVNGVHADLERRIEILPKVMQLWHDQRARLKALGRDDHVIIVETKVLESQSTMMTVLHIDDQVIALARQREPFIQNLPLIGRVVVPMSTDSCLEHINKNIRHDHKNQYGLRGFKMTKSDFKVIRDLSQTPAIQEPATEAGRALRKKIGREVIYKPLVMP
;
A
#
# COMPACT_ATOMS: atom_id res chain seq x y z
N MET A 1 -2.12 7.95 -0.93
CA MET A 1 -1.19 7.42 -1.96
C MET A 1 -0.12 8.43 -2.34
N SER A 2 -0.47 9.68 -2.70
CA SER A 2 0.49 10.70 -3.15
C SER A 2 1.70 10.92 -2.23
N PHE A 3 1.49 11.00 -0.90
CA PHE A 3 2.59 11.11 0.06
C PHE A 3 3.58 9.93 -0.03
N CYS A 4 3.08 8.70 -0.15
CA CYS A 4 3.93 7.51 -0.33
C CYS A 4 4.83 7.67 -1.56
N LEU A 5 4.27 8.11 -2.68
CA LEU A 5 5.00 8.29 -3.93
C LEU A 5 6.00 9.45 -3.87
N ILE A 6 5.64 10.55 -3.19
CA ILE A 6 6.55 11.68 -2.97
C ILE A 6 7.82 11.23 -2.25
N PHE A 7 7.68 10.43 -1.20
CA PHE A 7 8.84 9.94 -0.45
C PHE A 7 9.61 8.86 -1.21
N ASP A 8 8.91 7.93 -1.88
CA ASP A 8 9.55 6.80 -2.58
C ASP A 8 10.35 7.24 -3.83
N PHE A 9 9.92 8.30 -4.51
CA PHE A 9 10.63 8.89 -5.65
C PHE A 9 11.50 10.11 -5.30
N ASP A 10 11.62 10.46 -4.02
CA ASP A 10 12.32 11.66 -3.54
C ASP A 10 11.88 12.96 -4.26
N LEU A 11 10.57 13.14 -4.46
CA LEU A 11 10.01 14.31 -5.14
C LEU A 11 10.09 15.60 -4.30
N LEU A 12 10.59 15.51 -3.07
CA LEU A 12 10.91 16.68 -2.27
C LEU A 12 12.16 17.40 -2.77
N ASN A 13 13.03 16.69 -3.51
CA ASN A 13 14.20 17.27 -4.16
C ASN A 13 13.74 18.30 -5.21
N PRO A 14 14.13 19.59 -5.07
CA PRO A 14 13.72 20.64 -6.00
C PRO A 14 14.24 20.42 -7.43
N ASN A 15 15.23 19.55 -7.62
CA ASN A 15 15.79 19.21 -8.92
C ASN A 15 15.17 17.94 -9.53
N ALA A 16 14.13 17.38 -8.93
CA ALA A 16 13.46 16.20 -9.47
C ALA A 16 12.81 16.53 -10.84
N PRO A 17 13.18 15.85 -11.94
CA PRO A 17 12.67 16.19 -13.27
C PRO A 17 11.17 15.88 -13.39
N THR A 18 10.40 16.72 -14.07
CA THR A 18 8.94 16.57 -14.22
C THR A 18 8.54 16.01 -15.60
N ASP A 19 9.47 16.06 -16.55
CA ASP A 19 9.36 15.61 -17.95
C ASP A 19 9.77 14.14 -18.16
N VAL A 20 10.09 13.44 -17.06
CA VAL A 20 10.46 12.03 -17.07
C VAL A 20 9.31 11.18 -16.51
N PRO A 21 8.80 10.19 -17.26
CA PRO A 21 7.80 9.27 -16.73
C PRO A 21 8.38 8.42 -15.60
N ARG A 22 7.61 8.25 -14.53
CA ARG A 22 7.94 7.41 -13.37
C ARG A 22 6.86 6.35 -13.20
N LEU A 23 7.26 5.12 -12.92
CA LEU A 23 6.35 4.00 -12.68
C LEU A 23 6.42 3.56 -11.21
N ALA A 24 5.26 3.56 -10.56
CA ALA A 24 5.06 3.03 -9.23
C ALA A 24 4.25 1.74 -9.29
N LEU A 25 4.70 0.72 -8.56
CA LEU A 25 4.01 -0.55 -8.37
C LEU A 25 3.35 -0.54 -7.00
N VAL A 26 2.04 -0.71 -6.98
CA VAL A 26 1.22 -0.80 -5.77
C VAL A 26 0.75 -2.23 -5.63
N SER A 27 1.23 -2.92 -4.60
CA SER A 27 0.82 -4.28 -4.29
C SER A 27 -0.32 -4.26 -3.29
N LEU A 28 -1.43 -4.90 -3.64
CA LEU A 28 -2.63 -5.01 -2.82
C LEU A 28 -2.83 -6.45 -2.35
N GLY A 29 -3.36 -6.63 -1.15
CA GLY A 29 -3.82 -7.92 -0.63
C GLY A 29 -5.24 -7.83 -0.10
N ILE A 30 -5.85 -8.98 0.13
CA ILE A 30 -7.13 -9.10 0.85
C ILE A 30 -6.86 -9.64 2.25
N GLU A 31 -7.36 -8.94 3.25
CA GLU A 31 -7.31 -9.35 4.66
C GLU A 31 -8.72 -9.49 5.22
N PRO A 32 -8.98 -10.32 6.24
CA PRO A 32 -10.28 -10.36 6.88
C PRO A 32 -10.56 -9.03 7.57
N THR A 33 -11.81 -8.59 7.49
CA THR A 33 -12.29 -7.38 8.16
C THR A 33 -12.18 -7.47 9.69
N ASP A 34 -12.30 -8.68 10.25
CA ASP A 34 -11.99 -8.99 11.63
C ASP A 34 -10.52 -9.42 11.76
N ILE A 35 -9.72 -8.56 12.39
CA ILE A 35 -8.29 -8.81 12.58
C ILE A 35 -8.01 -10.01 13.48
N THR A 36 -8.92 -10.43 14.35
CA THR A 36 -8.71 -11.60 15.21
C THR A 36 -8.61 -12.88 14.37
N ILE A 37 -9.34 -12.94 13.24
CA ILE A 37 -9.27 -14.03 12.27
C ILE A 37 -7.89 -14.05 11.59
N PHE A 38 -7.38 -12.87 11.20
CA PHE A 38 -6.05 -12.74 10.62
C PHE A 38 -4.99 -13.24 11.60
N MET A 39 -5.01 -12.74 12.84
CA MET A 39 -4.03 -13.07 13.86
C MET A 39 -4.08 -14.55 14.23
N LYS A 40 -5.28 -15.14 14.37
CA LYS A 40 -5.43 -16.59 14.58
C LYS A 40 -4.80 -17.37 13.44
N THR A 41 -5.11 -17.03 12.19
CA THR A 41 -4.54 -17.70 11.02
C THR A 41 -3.01 -17.58 10.98
N LEU A 42 -2.49 -16.37 11.27
CA LEU A 42 -1.06 -16.08 11.24
C LEU A 42 -0.28 -16.78 12.36
N TYR A 43 -0.84 -16.94 13.56
CA TYR A 43 -0.10 -17.51 14.69
C TYR A 43 -0.34 -19.00 14.91
N THR A 44 -1.47 -19.55 14.47
CA THR A 44 -1.81 -20.97 14.68
C THR A 44 -1.82 -21.79 13.39
N ALA A 45 -1.62 -21.14 12.23
CA ALA A 45 -1.78 -21.74 10.91
C ALA A 45 -3.19 -22.31 10.64
N GLN A 46 -4.19 -21.99 11.48
CA GLN A 46 -5.56 -22.48 11.33
C GLN A 46 -6.38 -21.54 10.44
N VAL A 47 -6.86 -22.07 9.32
CA VAL A 47 -7.83 -21.39 8.44
C VAL A 47 -9.25 -21.65 8.97
N PRO A 48 -10.16 -20.66 8.94
CA PRO A 48 -11.57 -20.88 9.26
C PRO A 48 -12.18 -22.01 8.41
N PRO A 49 -13.15 -22.77 8.93
CA PRO A 49 -13.77 -23.87 8.18
C PRO A 49 -14.50 -23.39 6.92
N ASN A 50 -15.12 -22.20 6.97
CA ASN A 50 -15.84 -21.58 5.85
C ASN A 50 -15.16 -20.24 5.47
N PRO A 51 -13.99 -20.25 4.83
CA PRO A 51 -13.24 -19.03 4.53
C PRO A 51 -14.01 -18.08 3.60
N GLU A 52 -14.82 -18.62 2.70
CA GLU A 52 -15.67 -17.86 1.77
C GLU A 52 -16.83 -17.11 2.42
N GLU A 53 -17.17 -17.41 3.68
CA GLU A 53 -18.18 -16.65 4.43
C GLU A 53 -17.59 -15.39 5.06
N ILE A 54 -16.26 -15.33 5.21
CA ILE A 54 -15.56 -14.23 5.85
C ILE A 54 -15.47 -13.01 4.93
N ASP A 55 -15.94 -11.88 5.45
CA ASP A 55 -15.78 -10.59 4.78
C ASP A 55 -14.33 -10.11 4.86
N GLY A 56 -13.78 -9.82 3.69
CA GLY A 56 -12.46 -9.26 3.48
C GLY A 56 -12.49 -7.77 3.19
N MET A 57 -11.31 -7.18 3.27
CA MET A 57 -11.01 -5.79 2.93
C MET A 57 -9.71 -5.73 2.13
N LEU A 58 -9.67 -4.80 1.19
CA LEU A 58 -8.47 -4.50 0.43
C LEU A 58 -7.47 -3.80 1.34
N GLN A 59 -6.19 -4.18 1.24
CA GLN A 59 -5.11 -3.56 1.98
C GLN A 59 -3.93 -3.31 1.06
N VAL A 60 -3.23 -2.20 1.28
CA VAL A 60 -2.02 -1.86 0.55
C VAL A 60 -0.83 -2.54 1.23
N ASN A 61 -0.25 -3.54 0.58
CA ASN A 61 0.89 -4.26 1.11
C ASN A 61 2.19 -3.47 0.90
N GLY A 62 2.34 -2.82 -0.25
CA GLY A 62 3.53 -2.04 -0.57
C GLY A 62 3.32 -1.07 -1.72
N VAL A 63 4.22 -0.10 -1.79
CA VAL A 63 4.42 0.81 -2.92
C VAL A 63 5.91 0.76 -3.23
N HIS A 64 6.25 0.58 -4.50
CA HIS A 64 7.62 0.47 -4.97
C HIS A 64 7.82 1.26 -6.26
N ALA A 65 8.78 2.17 -6.25
CA ALA A 65 9.25 2.88 -7.42
C ALA A 65 10.13 1.98 -8.30
N ASP A 66 9.84 1.92 -9.60
CA ASP A 66 10.76 1.34 -10.60
C ASP A 66 11.86 2.35 -10.93
N LEU A 67 12.76 2.58 -9.97
CA LEU A 67 13.85 3.56 -10.10
C LEU A 67 14.84 3.21 -11.22
N GLU A 68 15.00 1.91 -11.48
CA GLU A 68 15.90 1.38 -12.49
C GLU A 68 15.26 1.27 -13.88
N ARG A 69 13.97 1.61 -14.01
CA ARG A 69 13.20 1.55 -15.26
C ARG A 69 13.30 0.18 -15.94
N ARG A 70 13.23 -0.88 -15.13
CA ARG A 70 13.32 -2.26 -15.63
C ARG A 70 12.02 -2.71 -16.31
N ILE A 71 10.93 -1.98 -16.09
CA ILE A 71 9.61 -2.34 -16.59
C ILE A 71 9.27 -1.51 -17.82
N GLU A 72 8.92 -2.21 -18.90
CA GLU A 72 8.43 -1.57 -20.10
C GLU A 72 7.01 -1.04 -19.90
N ILE A 73 6.82 0.24 -20.17
CA ILE A 73 5.51 0.90 -20.04
C ILE A 73 4.78 0.77 -21.38
N LEU A 74 3.55 0.24 -21.32
CA LEU A 74 2.73 0.07 -22.51
C LEU A 74 2.50 1.42 -23.24
N PRO A 75 2.55 1.46 -24.59
CA PRO A 75 2.38 2.69 -25.36
C PRO A 75 1.11 3.48 -25.02
N LYS A 76 0.00 2.78 -24.76
CA LYS A 76 -1.28 3.42 -24.37
C LYS A 76 -1.19 4.16 -23.04
N VAL A 77 -0.43 3.62 -22.07
CA VAL A 77 -0.26 4.24 -20.75
C VAL A 77 0.71 5.42 -20.85
N MET A 78 1.75 5.28 -21.68
CA MET A 78 2.60 6.41 -22.04
C MET A 78 1.81 7.55 -22.67
N GLN A 79 0.85 7.26 -23.56
CA GLN A 79 -0.03 8.28 -24.13
C GLN A 79 -0.85 9.00 -23.05
N LEU A 80 -1.44 8.26 -22.10
CA LEU A 80 -2.17 8.87 -20.97
C LEU A 80 -1.28 9.79 -20.14
N TRP A 81 -0.02 9.41 -19.93
CA TRP A 81 0.96 10.24 -19.23
C TRP A 81 1.27 11.52 -20.02
N HIS A 82 1.50 11.39 -21.34
CA HIS A 82 1.74 12.54 -22.22
C HIS A 82 0.55 13.50 -22.26
N ASP A 83 -0.68 12.98 -22.39
CA ASP A 83 -1.90 13.78 -22.41
C ASP A 83 -2.06 14.56 -21.10
N GLN A 84 -1.83 13.91 -19.95
CA GLN A 84 -1.91 14.55 -18.65
C GLN A 84 -0.83 15.64 -18.48
N ARG A 85 0.40 15.41 -18.94
CA ARG A 85 1.47 16.42 -18.92
C ARG A 85 1.17 17.59 -19.85
N ALA A 86 0.66 17.33 -21.07
CA ALA A 86 0.25 18.37 -22.00
C ALA A 86 -0.86 19.24 -21.40
N ARG A 87 -1.84 18.63 -20.74
CA ARG A 87 -2.92 19.33 -20.03
C ARG A 87 -2.39 20.23 -18.91
N LEU A 88 -1.45 19.75 -18.09
CA LEU A 88 -0.84 20.56 -17.02
C LEU A 88 -0.04 21.74 -17.59
N LYS A 89 0.75 21.51 -18.64
CA LYS A 89 1.49 22.58 -19.32
C LYS A 89 0.57 23.65 -19.91
N ALA A 90 -0.56 23.26 -20.49
CA ALA A 90 -1.56 24.19 -21.01
C ALA A 90 -2.19 25.06 -19.89
N LEU A 91 -2.19 24.57 -18.65
CA LEU A 91 -2.61 25.31 -17.46
C LEU A 91 -1.46 26.12 -16.81
N GLY A 92 -0.27 26.16 -17.42
CA GLY A 92 0.91 26.83 -16.87
C GLY A 92 1.52 26.11 -15.67
N ARG A 93 1.26 24.80 -15.52
CA ARG A 93 1.71 23.98 -14.40
C ARG A 93 2.81 23.01 -14.84
N ASP A 94 3.79 22.78 -13.97
CA ASP A 94 4.87 21.83 -14.22
C ASP A 94 4.91 20.64 -13.22
N ASP A 95 3.82 20.40 -12.51
CA ASP A 95 3.68 19.34 -11.52
C ASP A 95 4.06 17.92 -11.98
N HIS A 96 4.47 17.07 -11.04
CA HIS A 96 4.79 15.67 -11.32
C HIS A 96 3.56 14.85 -11.74
N VAL A 97 3.75 13.98 -12.73
CA VAL A 97 2.78 12.96 -13.12
C VAL A 97 3.45 11.59 -13.04
N ILE A 98 2.85 10.67 -12.29
CA ILE A 98 3.38 9.34 -12.00
C ILE A 98 2.43 8.30 -12.57
N ILE A 99 2.96 7.32 -13.27
CA ILE A 99 2.22 6.14 -13.71
C ILE A 99 2.16 5.18 -12.52
N VAL A 100 0.97 4.70 -12.20
CA VAL A 100 0.74 3.81 -11.07
C VAL A 100 0.13 2.52 -11.59
N GLU A 101 0.85 1.42 -11.47
CA GLU A 101 0.33 0.07 -11.66
C GLU A 101 -0.11 -0.47 -10.32
N THR A 102 -1.36 -0.89 -10.23
CA THR A 102 -1.94 -1.50 -9.03
C THR A 102 -2.22 -2.97 -9.33
N LYS A 103 -1.67 -3.86 -8.50
CA LYS A 103 -1.79 -5.32 -8.64
C LYS A 103 -2.40 -5.92 -7.39
N VAL A 104 -3.47 -6.69 -7.55
CA VAL A 104 -3.98 -7.53 -6.46
C VAL A 104 -3.17 -8.82 -6.44
N LEU A 105 -2.42 -9.01 -5.37
CA LEU A 105 -1.55 -10.17 -5.17
C LEU A 105 -2.42 -11.44 -5.13
N GLU A 106 -2.01 -12.48 -5.85
CA GLU A 106 -2.79 -13.70 -6.18
C GLU A 106 -3.86 -13.55 -7.28
N SER A 107 -4.08 -12.34 -7.81
CA SER A 107 -4.86 -12.12 -9.02
C SER A 107 -3.97 -11.83 -10.23
N GLN A 108 -4.45 -12.17 -11.43
CA GLN A 108 -3.87 -11.68 -12.70
C GLN A 108 -4.37 -10.28 -13.05
N SER A 109 -5.25 -9.70 -12.23
CA SER A 109 -5.79 -8.36 -12.44
C SER A 109 -4.80 -7.29 -12.02
N THR A 110 -4.35 -6.51 -12.99
CA THR A 110 -3.65 -5.25 -12.78
C THR A 110 -4.45 -4.09 -13.35
N MET A 111 -4.27 -2.91 -12.79
CA MET A 111 -4.84 -1.67 -13.29
C MET A 111 -3.74 -0.63 -13.35
N MET A 112 -3.57 0.00 -14.51
CA MET A 112 -2.65 1.12 -14.67
C MET A 112 -3.42 2.44 -14.75
N THR A 113 -2.93 3.46 -14.05
CA THR A 113 -3.48 4.81 -14.07
C THR A 113 -2.34 5.85 -14.04
N VAL A 114 -2.68 7.12 -14.25
CA VAL A 114 -1.76 8.24 -14.07
C VAL A 114 -2.23 9.11 -12.91
N LEU A 115 -1.32 9.42 -12.01
CA LEU A 115 -1.57 10.24 -10.84
C LEU A 115 -0.80 11.54 -10.96
N HIS A 116 -1.53 12.66 -10.93
CA HIS A 116 -0.96 13.99 -10.80
C HIS A 116 -0.68 14.28 -9.33
N ILE A 117 0.55 14.69 -9.03
CA ILE A 117 0.99 15.12 -7.70
C ILE A 117 1.01 16.64 -7.70
N ASP A 118 0.00 17.23 -7.07
CA ASP A 118 -0.14 18.68 -6.97
C ASP A 118 0.99 19.28 -6.12
N ASP A 119 1.53 20.43 -6.54
CA ASP A 119 2.52 21.20 -5.77
C ASP A 119 2.06 21.51 -4.33
N GLN A 120 0.76 21.68 -4.10
CA GLN A 120 0.21 21.84 -2.76
C GLN A 120 0.42 20.58 -1.91
N VAL A 121 0.29 19.39 -2.50
CA VAL A 121 0.56 18.12 -1.81
C VAL A 121 2.05 17.97 -1.51
N ILE A 122 2.93 18.44 -2.40
CA ILE A 122 4.38 18.49 -2.15
C ILE A 122 4.69 19.47 -1.01
N ALA A 123 4.07 20.66 -1.00
CA ALA A 123 4.23 21.63 0.07
C ALA A 123 3.80 21.07 1.43
N LEU A 124 2.67 20.35 1.49
CA LEU A 124 2.23 19.64 2.69
C LEU A 124 3.22 18.54 3.09
N ALA A 125 3.73 17.76 2.13
CA ALA A 125 4.71 16.72 2.40
C ALA A 125 6.05 17.27 2.93
N ARG A 126 6.45 18.48 2.54
CA ARG A 126 7.65 19.16 3.07
C ARG A 126 7.53 19.53 4.54
N GLN A 127 6.32 19.81 5.03
CA GLN A 127 6.10 20.11 6.45
C GLN A 127 6.40 18.89 7.34
N ARG A 128 6.29 17.67 6.79
CA ARG A 128 6.58 16.39 7.47
C ARG A 128 5.91 16.28 8.84
N GLU A 129 4.69 16.78 8.96
CA GLU A 129 3.93 16.67 10.22
C GLU A 129 3.81 15.20 10.62
N PRO A 130 4.22 14.82 11.84
CA PRO A 130 4.21 13.43 12.23
C PRO A 130 2.78 12.93 12.47
N PHE A 131 2.57 11.64 12.25
CA PHE A 131 1.33 10.98 12.65
C PHE A 131 1.29 10.83 14.17
N ILE A 132 0.13 11.10 14.76
CA ILE A 132 -0.13 10.79 16.16
C ILE A 132 -0.94 9.49 16.21
N GLN A 133 -0.37 8.45 16.82
CA GLN A 133 -1.03 7.18 17.04
C GLN A 133 -1.32 6.99 18.53
N ASN A 134 -2.55 6.59 18.86
CA ASN A 134 -2.90 6.20 20.23
C ASN A 134 -2.90 4.67 20.30
N LEU A 135 -1.92 4.11 21.00
CA LEU A 135 -1.79 2.69 21.25
C LEU A 135 -2.40 2.37 22.62
N PRO A 136 -3.24 1.33 22.77
CA PRO A 136 -3.92 1.05 24.03
C PRO A 136 -2.99 0.88 25.24
N LEU A 137 -1.80 0.30 25.06
CA LEU A 137 -0.85 0.04 26.15
C LEU A 137 0.23 1.12 26.33
N ILE A 138 0.65 1.75 25.23
CA ILE A 138 1.80 2.68 25.22
C ILE A 138 1.31 4.14 25.27
N GLY A 139 0.01 4.37 25.02
CA GLY A 139 -0.57 5.70 24.92
C GLY A 139 -0.20 6.37 23.61
N ARG A 140 0.09 7.67 23.67
CA ARG A 140 0.34 8.49 22.49
C ARG A 140 1.76 8.29 21.97
N VAL A 141 1.87 7.84 20.72
CA VAL A 141 3.13 7.68 19.98
C VAL A 141 3.17 8.66 18.82
N VAL A 142 4.32 9.30 18.62
CA VAL A 142 4.59 10.21 17.50
C VAL A 142 5.38 9.43 16.46
N VAL A 143 4.83 9.26 15.26
CA VAL A 143 5.42 8.50 14.17
C VAL A 143 5.82 9.46 13.05
N PRO A 144 7.10 9.54 12.66
CA PRO A 144 7.54 10.41 11.57
C PRO A 144 6.82 10.10 10.26
N MET A 145 6.49 11.14 9.50
CA MET A 145 5.92 10.98 8.17
C MET A 145 6.95 10.36 7.21
N SER A 146 6.61 9.20 6.68
CA SER A 146 7.41 8.34 5.81
C SER A 146 6.50 7.50 4.93
N THR A 147 7.02 6.90 3.85
CA THR A 147 6.26 5.95 3.00
C THR A 147 5.54 4.91 3.86
N ASP A 148 6.24 4.34 4.84
CA ASP A 148 5.71 3.28 5.70
C ASP A 148 4.55 3.76 6.58
N SER A 149 4.73 4.88 7.28
CA SER A 149 3.66 5.45 8.12
C SER A 149 2.44 5.90 7.30
N CYS A 150 2.65 6.38 6.07
CA CYS A 150 1.56 6.75 5.17
C CYS A 150 0.78 5.52 4.69
N LEU A 151 1.45 4.40 4.41
CA LEU A 151 0.80 3.13 4.07
C LEU A 151 -0.02 2.58 5.23
N GLU A 152 0.56 2.59 6.44
CA GLU A 152 -0.17 2.20 7.66
C GLU A 152 -1.41 3.09 7.86
N HIS A 153 -1.28 4.40 7.65
CA HIS A 153 -2.40 5.33 7.77
C HIS A 153 -3.52 5.01 6.76
N ILE A 154 -3.19 4.72 5.49
CA ILE A 154 -4.17 4.31 4.47
C ILE A 154 -4.91 3.06 4.93
N ASN A 155 -4.17 2.02 5.31
CA ASN A 155 -4.74 0.75 5.74
C ASN A 155 -5.60 0.89 7.01
N LYS A 156 -5.20 1.75 7.94
CA LYS A 156 -5.98 2.11 9.13
C LYS A 156 -7.32 2.77 8.77
N ASN A 157 -7.34 3.69 7.80
CA ASN A 157 -8.60 4.31 7.36
C ASN A 157 -9.53 3.27 6.70
N ILE A 158 -9.00 2.37 5.87
CA ILE A 158 -9.80 1.27 5.29
C ILE A 158 -10.38 0.38 6.40
N ARG A 159 -9.59 0.07 7.43
CA ARG A 159 -10.03 -0.73 8.59
C ARG A 159 -11.11 -0.07 9.43
N HIS A 160 -11.12 1.26 9.52
CA HIS A 160 -12.13 2.01 10.28
C HIS A 160 -13.36 2.42 9.46
N ASP A 161 -13.34 2.20 8.14
CA ASP A 161 -14.47 2.50 7.26
C ASP A 161 -15.59 1.44 7.40
N HIS A 162 -16.20 1.33 8.57
CA HIS A 162 -17.27 0.36 8.86
C HIS A 162 -18.51 0.56 7.99
N LYS A 163 -18.69 1.76 7.42
CA LYS A 163 -19.79 2.10 6.51
C LYS A 163 -19.46 1.81 5.04
N ASN A 164 -18.26 1.30 4.77
CA ASN A 164 -17.75 0.99 3.43
C ASN A 164 -17.90 2.16 2.43
N GLN A 165 -17.66 3.39 2.89
CA GLN A 165 -17.75 4.59 2.05
C GLN A 165 -16.74 4.58 0.90
N TYR A 166 -15.61 3.88 1.08
CA TYR A 166 -14.60 3.72 0.02
C TYR A 166 -14.87 2.53 -0.90
N GLY A 167 -15.81 1.64 -0.55
CA GLY A 167 -16.07 0.41 -1.32
C GLY A 167 -14.90 -0.59 -1.28
N LEU A 168 -14.03 -0.52 -0.27
CA LEU A 168 -12.82 -1.35 -0.13
C LEU A 168 -12.99 -2.49 0.88
N ARG A 169 -14.23 -2.80 1.27
CA ARG A 169 -14.60 -3.86 2.21
C ARG A 169 -15.81 -4.65 1.70
N GLY A 170 -16.05 -5.80 2.32
CA GLY A 170 -17.24 -6.63 2.10
C GLY A 170 -17.10 -7.62 0.94
N PHE A 171 -15.90 -7.78 0.39
CA PHE A 171 -15.59 -8.85 -0.56
C PHE A 171 -15.51 -10.17 0.20
N LYS A 172 -15.91 -11.28 -0.41
CA LYS A 172 -15.68 -12.59 0.20
C LYS A 172 -14.22 -13.01 0.03
N MET A 173 -13.60 -13.43 1.12
CA MET A 173 -12.24 -13.96 1.07
C MET A 173 -12.23 -15.31 0.37
N THR A 174 -11.15 -15.57 -0.37
CA THR A 174 -10.92 -16.83 -1.05
C THR A 174 -10.00 -17.73 -0.22
N LYS A 175 -9.97 -19.03 -0.57
CA LYS A 175 -9.01 -19.97 0.02
C LYS A 175 -7.56 -19.57 -0.27
N SER A 176 -7.27 -18.93 -1.41
CA SER A 176 -5.94 -18.41 -1.75
C SER A 176 -5.52 -17.26 -0.83
N ASP A 177 -6.44 -16.36 -0.47
CA ASP A 177 -6.14 -15.25 0.44
C ASP A 177 -5.69 -15.78 1.82
N PHE A 178 -6.44 -16.74 2.36
CA PHE A 178 -6.06 -17.40 3.63
C PHE A 178 -4.78 -18.21 3.52
N LYS A 179 -4.54 -18.85 2.36
CA LYS A 179 -3.31 -19.59 2.10
C LYS A 179 -2.09 -18.68 2.22
N VAL A 180 -2.13 -17.44 1.74
CA VAL A 180 -1.01 -16.49 1.86
C VAL A 180 -0.69 -16.20 3.33
N ILE A 181 -1.72 -15.94 4.15
CA ILE A 181 -1.57 -15.66 5.59
C ILE A 181 -1.02 -16.89 6.32
N ARG A 182 -1.59 -18.07 6.05
CA ARG A 182 -1.18 -19.34 6.65
C ARG A 182 0.24 -19.73 6.26
N ASP A 183 0.58 -19.67 4.98
CA ASP A 183 1.91 -20.08 4.50
C ASP A 183 3.00 -19.17 5.11
N LEU A 184 2.66 -17.91 5.42
CA LEU A 184 3.55 -17.01 6.13
C LEU A 184 3.83 -17.44 7.58
N SER A 185 2.85 -18.01 8.30
CA SER A 185 3.01 -18.55 9.65
C SER A 185 4.02 -19.70 9.72
N GLN A 186 4.12 -20.45 8.61
CA GLN A 186 4.98 -21.62 8.50
C GLN A 186 6.37 -21.28 7.95
N THR A 187 6.54 -20.09 7.39
CA THR A 187 7.81 -19.64 6.83
C THR A 187 8.64 -18.95 7.93
N PRO A 188 9.81 -19.49 8.32
CA PRO A 188 10.67 -18.87 9.32
C PRO A 188 10.98 -17.40 9.00
N ALA A 189 11.19 -16.59 10.03
CA ALA A 189 11.48 -15.15 9.88
C ALA A 189 12.72 -14.89 9.01
N ILE A 190 13.71 -15.78 9.08
CA ILE A 190 14.98 -15.72 8.32
C ILE A 190 14.85 -16.16 6.86
N GLN A 191 13.78 -16.88 6.50
CA GLN A 191 13.60 -17.44 5.16
C GLN A 191 12.61 -16.59 4.37
N GLU A 192 12.99 -16.10 3.19
CA GLU A 192 12.10 -15.31 2.36
C GLU A 192 10.88 -16.12 1.88
N PRO A 193 9.65 -15.57 1.92
CA PRO A 193 8.47 -16.24 1.39
C PRO A 193 8.61 -16.52 -0.11
N ALA A 194 8.16 -17.70 -0.55
CA ALA A 194 8.27 -18.12 -1.94
C ALA A 194 7.45 -17.25 -2.90
N THR A 195 6.26 -16.81 -2.48
CA THR A 195 5.35 -16.01 -3.32
C THR A 195 5.58 -14.51 -3.14
N GLU A 196 5.30 -13.74 -4.19
CA GLU A 196 5.28 -12.28 -4.14
C GLU A 196 4.29 -11.78 -3.08
N ALA A 197 3.12 -12.40 -3.01
CA ALA A 197 2.10 -12.09 -2.01
C ALA A 197 2.61 -12.27 -0.58
N GLY A 198 3.29 -13.39 -0.30
CA GLY A 198 3.88 -13.66 1.00
C GLY A 198 4.98 -12.66 1.37
N ARG A 199 5.85 -12.30 0.41
CA ARG A 199 6.90 -11.28 0.62
C ARG A 199 6.30 -9.91 0.95
N ALA A 200 5.31 -9.48 0.17
CA ALA A 200 4.64 -8.21 0.38
C ALA A 200 3.87 -8.18 1.71
N LEU A 201 3.17 -9.26 2.06
CA LEU A 201 2.48 -9.39 3.34
C LEU A 201 3.45 -9.38 4.52
N ARG A 202 4.61 -10.05 4.41
CA ARG A 202 5.64 -10.00 5.45
C ARG A 202 6.16 -8.60 5.70
N LYS A 203 6.50 -7.87 4.63
CA LYS A 203 6.95 -6.46 4.74
C LYS A 203 5.89 -5.61 5.44
N LYS A 204 4.61 -5.78 5.06
CA LYS A 204 3.47 -5.12 5.71
C LYS A 204 3.37 -5.43 7.21
N ILE A 205 3.47 -6.70 7.60
CA ILE A 205 3.39 -7.11 9.02
C ILE A 205 4.53 -6.52 9.83
N GLY A 206 5.76 -6.51 9.29
CA GLY A 206 6.91 -5.92 9.96
C GLY A 206 6.77 -4.40 10.15
N ARG A 207 6.12 -3.74 9.19
CA ARG A 207 5.87 -2.30 9.19
C ARG A 207 4.78 -1.88 10.18
N GLU A 208 3.61 -2.51 10.13
CA GLU A 208 2.40 -2.03 10.82
C GLU A 208 2.38 -2.43 12.30
N VAL A 209 2.08 -1.45 13.17
CA VAL A 209 2.08 -1.64 14.63
C VAL A 209 1.01 -2.62 15.07
N ILE A 210 -0.11 -2.69 14.35
CA ILE A 210 -1.29 -3.51 14.70
C ILE A 210 -0.99 -5.02 14.79
N TYR A 211 0.05 -5.49 14.10
CA TYR A 211 0.42 -6.92 14.11
C TYR A 211 1.49 -7.26 15.12
N LYS A 212 2.16 -6.25 15.70
CA LYS A 212 3.22 -6.49 16.67
C LYS A 212 2.59 -7.13 17.91
N PRO A 213 3.15 -8.25 18.41
CA PRO A 213 2.64 -8.85 19.63
C PRO A 213 2.65 -7.81 20.74
N LEU A 214 1.58 -7.77 21.51
CA LEU A 214 1.53 -6.99 22.75
C LEU A 214 2.49 -7.67 23.73
N VAL A 215 3.76 -7.27 23.73
CA VAL A 215 4.70 -7.71 24.75
C VAL A 215 4.34 -6.92 26.01
N MET A 216 3.61 -7.56 26.93
CA MET A 216 3.48 -7.05 28.29
C MET A 216 4.80 -7.36 29.02
N PRO A 217 5.37 -6.39 29.76
CA PRO A 217 6.54 -6.61 30.60
C PRO A 217 6.26 -7.62 31.72
#